data_AF-A0A832SPE4-F1
#
_entry.id   AF-A0A832SPE4-F1
#
_cell.length_a   1.000
_cell.length_b   1.000
_cell.length_c   1.000
_cell.angle_alpha   90.00
_cell.angle_beta   90.00
_cell.angle_gamma   90.00
#
_symmetry.space_group_name_H-M   'P 1'
#
loop_
_entity.id
_entity.type
_entity.pdbx_description
1 polymer ?
#
loop_
_entity_poly.entity_id
_entity_poly.type
_entity_poly.pdbx_seq_one_letter_code
_entity_poly.pdbx_strand_id
1 'polypeptide(L)' 'MEEQNKDQDNSELLLELVDKGIALQRSEKHQEAIACFDEAISIDKNMNGEADSNLLLLKDNSLKKLGKSDEAKQDSDKAE' A
#
# COMPACT_ATOMS: atom_id res chain seq x y z
N MET A 1 -26.63 8.19 -19.82
CA MET A 1 -25.30 8.49 -20.38
C MET A 1 -24.31 8.64 -19.22
N GLU A 2 -24.11 7.60 -18.41
CA GLU A 2 -23.35 7.68 -17.14
C GLU A 2 -22.27 6.59 -17.04
N GLU A 3 -21.92 5.93 -18.14
CA GLU A 3 -20.88 4.89 -18.14
C GLU A 3 -19.47 5.44 -18.42
N GLN A 4 -19.31 6.74 -18.67
CA GLN A 4 -18.00 7.32 -19.01
C GLN A 4 -17.23 7.89 -17.80
N ASN A 5 -17.78 7.83 -16.58
CA ASN A 5 -17.16 8.45 -15.41
C ASN A 5 -16.50 7.46 -14.42
N LYS A 6 -16.73 6.15 -14.50
CA LYS A 6 -16.19 5.20 -13.51
C LYS A 6 -14.71 4.87 -13.73
N ASP A 7 -14.29 4.72 -14.97
CA ASP A 7 -12.92 4.32 -15.28
C ASP A 7 -11.92 5.46 -15.10
N GLN A 8 -12.35 6.72 -15.31
CA GLN A 8 -11.50 7.89 -15.10
C GLN A 8 -11.30 8.21 -13.61
N ASP A 9 -12.35 8.03 -12.80
CA ASP A 9 -12.34 8.23 -11.35
C ASP A 9 -11.47 7.18 -10.63
N ASN A 10 -11.54 5.92 -11.09
CA ASN A 10 -10.71 4.84 -10.58
C ASN A 10 -9.21 5.10 -10.79
N SER A 11 -8.81 5.69 -11.92
CA SER A 11 -7.41 6.01 -12.18
C SER A 11 -6.87 7.09 -11.24
N GLU A 12 -7.67 8.11 -10.94
CA GLU A 12 -7.29 9.20 -10.03
C GLU A 12 -7.26 8.71 -8.57
N LEU A 13 -8.25 7.89 -8.18
CA LEU A 13 -8.30 7.25 -6.88
C LEU A 13 -7.11 6.31 -6.63
N LEU A 14 -6.69 5.55 -7.65
CA LEU A 14 -5.50 4.71 -7.59
C LEU A 14 -4.25 5.53 -7.27
N LEU A 15 -4.04 6.63 -7.99
CA LEU A 15 -2.89 7.50 -7.76
C LEU A 15 -2.92 8.12 -6.35
N GLU A 16 -4.10 8.57 -5.89
CA GLU A 16 -4.27 9.11 -4.53
C GLU A 16 -3.90 8.08 -3.45
N LEU A 17 -4.37 6.84 -3.59
CA LEU A 17 -4.04 5.74 -2.67
C LEU A 17 -2.55 5.44 -2.65
N VAL A 18 -1.88 5.49 -3.81
CA VAL A 18 -0.43 5.31 -3.91
C VAL A 18 0.33 6.42 -3.20
N ASP A 19 -0.01 7.68 -3.47
CA ASP A 19 0.65 8.83 -2.83
C ASP A 19 0.42 8.83 -1.32
N LYS A 20 -0.80 8.52 -0.88
CA LYS A 20 -1.14 8.36 0.54
C LYS A 20 -0.33 7.23 1.18
N GLY A 21 -0.21 6.09 0.51
CA GLY A 21 0.61 4.96 0.97
C GLY A 21 2.08 5.35 1.14
N ILE A 22 2.65 6.09 0.20
CA ILE A 22 4.04 6.58 0.28
C ILE A 22 4.20 7.57 1.45
N ALA A 23 3.25 8.47 1.66
CA ALA A 23 3.26 9.40 2.79
C ALA A 23 3.19 8.65 4.14
N LEU A 24 2.38 7.60 4.22
CA LEU A 24 2.28 6.74 5.40
C LEU A 24 3.56 5.92 5.64
N GLN A 25 4.20 5.41 4.59
CA GLN A 25 5.52 4.76 4.71
C GLN A 25 6.57 5.70 5.32
N ARG A 26 6.59 6.97 4.89
CA ARG A 26 7.49 7.99 5.44
C ARG A 26 7.18 8.34 6.90
N SER A 27 5.93 8.14 7.30
CA SER A 27 5.46 8.32 8.68
C SER A 27 5.61 7.07 9.54
N GLU A 28 6.34 6.04 9.06
CA GLU A 28 6.51 4.72 9.72
C GLU A 28 5.20 3.97 9.97
N LYS A 29 4.10 4.43 9.39
CA LYS A 29 2.76 3.83 9.46
C LYS A 29 2.61 2.76 8.39
N HIS A 30 3.47 1.75 8.47
CA HIS A 30 3.57 0.71 7.44
C HIS A 30 2.28 -0.11 7.29
N GLN A 31 1.54 -0.36 8.37
CA GLN A 31 0.24 -1.05 8.32
C GLN A 31 -0.80 -0.28 7.49
N GLU A 32 -0.95 1.02 7.74
CA GLU A 32 -1.89 1.87 7.00
C GLU A 32 -1.46 2.01 5.52
N ALA A 33 -0.15 2.10 5.27
CA ALA A 33 0.39 2.14 3.91
C ALA A 33 0.03 0.87 3.11
N ILE A 34 0.15 -0.30 3.72
CA ILE A 34 -0.21 -1.58 3.09
C ILE A 34 -1.69 -1.59 2.69
N ALA A 35 -2.59 -1.12 3.56
CA ALA A 35 -4.01 -1.05 3.24
C ALA A 35 -4.27 -0.16 2.01
N CYS A 36 -3.62 1.00 1.93
CA CYS A 36 -3.74 1.89 0.76
C CYS A 36 -3.23 1.21 -0.53
N PHE A 37 -2.09 0.51 -0.46
CA PHE A 37 -1.55 -0.20 -1.61
C PHE A 37 -2.42 -1.39 -2.02
N ASP A 38 -3.04 -2.13 -1.08
CA ASP A 38 -3.97 -3.21 -1.40
C ASP A 38 -5.22 -2.70 -2.15
N GLU A 39 -5.77 -1.57 -1.74
CA GLU A 39 -6.88 -0.92 -2.45
C GLU A 39 -6.45 -0.48 -3.86
N ALA A 40 -5.28 0.18 -3.98
CA ALA A 40 -4.73 0.59 -5.28
C ALA A 40 -4.51 -0.61 -6.21
N ILE A 41 -3.96 -1.71 -5.71
CA ILE A 41 -3.77 -2.97 -6.45
C ILE A 41 -5.11 -3.52 -6.92
N SER A 42 -6.15 -3.48 -6.09
CA SER A 42 -7.46 -3.98 -6.47
C SER A 42 -8.08 -3.17 -7.60
N ILE A 43 -7.91 -1.85 -7.57
CA ILE A 43 -8.39 -0.95 -8.63
C ILE A 43 -7.61 -1.19 -9.92
N ASP A 44 -6.27 -1.25 -9.83
CA ASP A 44 -5.40 -1.49 -10.97
C ASP A 44 -5.73 -2.82 -11.66
N LYS A 45 -5.87 -3.90 -10.88
CA LYS A 45 -6.32 -5.20 -11.38
C LYS A 45 -7.70 -5.17 -12.02
N ASN A 46 -8.60 -4.34 -11.50
CA ASN A 46 -9.94 -4.20 -12.08
C ASN A 46 -9.91 -3.46 -13.42
N MET A 47 -8.97 -2.53 -13.60
CA MET A 47 -8.80 -1.77 -14.84
C MET A 47 -7.97 -2.53 -15.89
N ASN A 48 -6.84 -3.11 -15.47
CA ASN A 48 -5.82 -3.70 -16.34
C ASN A 48 -5.86 -5.23 -16.39
N GLY A 49 -6.64 -5.87 -15.50
CA GLY A 49 -6.71 -7.32 -15.34
C GLY A 49 -5.61 -7.92 -14.45
N GLU A 50 -4.49 -7.20 -14.28
CA GLU A 50 -3.35 -7.59 -13.45
C GLU A 50 -2.84 -6.40 -12.62
N ALA A 51 -2.06 -6.69 -11.58
CA ALA A 51 -1.52 -5.65 -10.70
C ALA A 51 -0.17 -5.18 -11.23
N ASP A 52 0.02 -3.86 -11.27
CA ASP A 52 1.30 -3.27 -11.61
C ASP A 52 2.37 -3.72 -10.61
N SER A 53 3.50 -4.15 -11.14
CA SER A 53 4.65 -4.62 -10.34
C SER A 53 5.15 -3.52 -9.39
N ASN A 54 4.98 -2.25 -9.73
CA ASN A 54 5.34 -1.12 -8.87
C ASN A 54 4.48 -1.08 -7.60
N LEU A 55 3.17 -1.34 -7.71
CA LEU A 55 2.26 -1.35 -6.57
C LEU A 55 2.60 -2.51 -5.61
N LEU A 56 2.87 -3.68 -6.16
CA LEU A 56 3.33 -4.83 -5.39
C LEU A 56 4.64 -4.52 -4.65
N LEU A 57 5.60 -3.89 -5.33
CA LEU A 57 6.87 -3.48 -4.73
C LEU A 57 6.69 -2.47 -3.58
N LEU A 58 5.78 -1.51 -3.72
CA LEU A 58 5.45 -0.54 -2.67
C LEU A 58 4.87 -1.23 -1.42
N LYS A 59 3.95 -2.19 -1.62
CA LYS A 59 3.41 -3.03 -0.54
C LYS A 59 4.49 -3.88 0.12
N ASP A 60 5.31 -4.57 -0.67
CA ASP A 60 6.43 -5.40 -0.18
C ASP A 60 7.43 -4.59 0.67
N ASN A 61 7.76 -3.38 0.24
CA ASN A 61 8.62 -2.48 1.01
C ASN A 61 8.01 -2.13 2.37
N SER A 62 6.69 -1.89 2.42
CA SER A 62 5.97 -1.65 3.67
C SER A 62 5.97 -2.87 4.58
N LEU A 63 5.69 -4.07 4.03
CA LEU A 63 5.69 -5.33 4.78
C LEU A 63 7.07 -5.64 5.38
N LYS A 64 8.14 -5.46 4.60
CA LYS A 64 9.52 -5.65 5.08
C LYS A 64 9.87 -4.71 6.23
N LYS A 65 9.40 -3.46 6.16
CA LYS A 65 9.62 -2.48 7.24
C LYS A 65 8.80 -2.81 8.47
N LEU A 66 7.53 -3.21 8.30
CA LEU A 66 6.66 -3.62 9.39
C LEU A 66 7.21 -4.83 10.14
N GLY A 67 7.64 -5.88 9.43
CA GLY A 67 8.23 -7.08 10.05
C GLY A 67 9.51 -6.78 10.84
N LYS A 68 10.38 -5.92 10.32
CA LYS A 68 11.60 -5.47 11.03
C LYS A 68 11.29 -4.65 12.28
N SER A 69 10.24 -3.85 12.26
CA SER A 69 9.81 -3.08 13.44
C SER A 69 9.18 -3.97 14.51
N ASP A 70 8.58 -5.11 14.14
CA ASP A 70 8.06 -6.10 15.10
C ASP A 70 9.20 -6.91 15.74
N GLU A 71 10.19 -7.34 14.94
CA GLU A 71 11.40 -8.00 15.46
C GLU A 71 12.16 -7.13 16.47
N ALA A 72 12.18 -5.81 16.29
CA ALA A 72 12.85 -4.89 17.22
C ALA A 72 12.21 -4.83 18.63
N LYS A 73 10.94 -5.22 18.80
CA LYS A 73 10.27 -5.19 20.11
C LYS A 73 10.54 -6.44 20.96
N GLN A 74 10.87 -7.57 20.34
CA GLN A 74 10.98 -8.85 21.07
C GLN A 74 12.33 -9.02 21.80
N ASP A 75 13.37 -8.28 21.42
CA ASP A 75 14.72 -8.46 21.97
C ASP A 75 15.03 -7.61 23.23
N SER A 76 14.07 -6.83 23.73
CA SER A 76 14.29 -5.95 24.89
C SER A 76 13.91 -6.55 26.25
N ASP A 77 13.29 -7.74 26.30
CA ASP A 77 12.78 -8.37 27.53
C ASP A 77 13.41 -9.75 27.79
N LYS A 78 14.73 -9.87 27.60
CA LYS A 78 15.45 -11.10 28.00
C LYS A 78 16.82 -10.88 28.64
N ALA A 79 16.99 -9.72 29.27
CA ALA A 79 18.16 -9.41 30.09
C ALA A 79 17.74 -9.11 31.53
N GLU A 80 17.35 -10.15 32.27
CA GLU A 80 17.59 -10.25 33.72
C GLU A 80 17.95 -11.70 34.07
#